data_AF-A0A178DEV7-F1
#
_entry.id   AF-A0A178DEV7-F1
#
_cell.length_a   1.000
_cell.length_b   1.000
_cell.length_c   1.000
_cell.angle_alpha   90.00
_cell.angle_beta   90.00
_cell.angle_gamma   90.00
#
_symmetry.space_group_name_H-M   'P 1'
#
loop_
_entity.id
_entity.type
_entity.pdbx_description
1 polymer ?
#
loop_
_entity_poly.entity_id
_entity_poly.type
_entity_poly.pdbx_seq_one_letter_code
_entity_poly.pdbx_strand_id
1 'polypeptide(L)'
;MMYRILHAGHMYFSFMIQDLSLPYDTVEEFIDDTSKSPGVWPLWLCPLRATDPPTFHPSHVADGKPQPMLNIGLWGPASMDAEAFVQQNRQLERRLTELGGRKVLYSHTYYPEEDFWALYDRKWYDELRRKYSATNLPTVWEKVKVDEPHLMRNQSWLQRLACQWPFAELSEFGMPFRAKII
;
A
#
# COMPACT_ATOMS: atom_id res chain seq x y z
N MET A 1 -17.74 7.81 -4.75
CA MET A 1 -17.35 8.21 -6.13
C MET A 1 -16.13 7.43 -6.60
N MET A 2 -15.01 7.47 -5.87
CA MET A 2 -13.74 6.83 -6.29
C MET A 2 -13.80 5.31 -6.50
N TYR A 3 -14.46 4.55 -5.63
CA TYR A 3 -14.56 3.09 -5.80
C TYR A 3 -15.16 2.69 -7.15
N ARG A 4 -16.12 3.47 -7.66
CA ARG A 4 -16.70 3.24 -9.00
C ARG A 4 -15.72 3.61 -10.12
N ILE A 5 -14.91 4.65 -9.94
CA ILE A 5 -13.88 5.06 -10.92
C ILE A 5 -12.77 4.01 -11.01
N LEU A 6 -12.31 3.50 -9.86
CA LEU A 6 -11.31 2.43 -9.78
C LEU A 6 -11.77 1.15 -10.52
N HIS A 7 -13.03 0.77 -10.32
CA HIS A 7 -13.58 -0.44 -10.94
C HIS A 7 -14.04 -0.24 -12.40
N ALA A 8 -14.47 0.95 -12.79
CA ALA A 8 -14.99 1.21 -14.14
C ALA A 8 -13.93 1.69 -15.14
N GLY A 9 -12.84 2.30 -14.68
CA GLY A 9 -11.86 2.97 -15.56
C GLY A 9 -10.66 2.13 -15.99
N HIS A 10 -10.49 0.90 -15.48
CA HIS A 10 -9.22 0.16 -15.55
C HIS A 10 -8.00 0.98 -15.03
N MET A 11 -8.25 2.04 -14.26
CA MET A 11 -7.25 2.97 -13.72
C MET A 11 -6.88 2.59 -12.27
N TYR A 12 -6.61 1.30 -12.05
CA TYR A 12 -6.29 0.75 -10.73
C TYR A 12 -5.06 1.41 -10.07
N PHE A 13 -4.22 2.13 -10.85
CA PHE A 13 -2.96 2.75 -10.44
C PHE A 13 -3.02 4.29 -10.27
N SER A 14 -4.20 4.91 -10.25
CA SER A 14 -4.30 6.39 -10.10
C SER A 14 -4.40 6.88 -8.66
N PHE A 15 -4.56 5.97 -7.69
CA PHE A 15 -4.69 6.28 -6.28
C PHE A 15 -3.81 5.37 -5.44
N MET A 16 -3.10 5.96 -4.48
CA MET A 16 -2.40 5.26 -3.43
C MET A 16 -3.38 4.97 -2.30
N ILE A 17 -3.56 3.68 -2.00
CA ILE A 17 -4.42 3.20 -0.92
C ILE A 17 -3.57 2.25 -0.10
N GLN A 18 -3.09 2.73 1.04
CA GLN A 18 -2.14 2.00 1.88
C GLN A 18 -2.55 2.07 3.33
N ASP A 19 -2.43 0.94 4.03
CA ASP A 19 -2.76 0.81 5.43
C ASP A 19 -1.49 0.46 6.22
N LEU A 20 -0.99 1.44 6.96
CA LEU A 20 0.39 1.48 7.46
C LEU A 20 0.38 1.70 8.96
N SER A 21 1.23 1.02 9.71
CA SER A 21 1.29 1.17 11.16
C SER A 21 2.70 1.53 11.59
N LEU A 22 2.84 2.57 12.41
CA LEU A 22 4.14 3.06 12.88
C LEU A 22 4.23 3.13 14.41
N PRO A 23 5.43 2.99 14.99
CA PRO A 23 5.70 3.38 16.37
C PRO A 23 5.36 4.86 16.61
N TYR A 24 4.91 5.20 17.81
CA TYR A 24 4.58 6.59 18.15
C TYR A 24 5.78 7.54 18.07
N ASP A 25 6.99 7.04 18.31
CA ASP A 25 8.21 7.86 18.31
C ASP A 25 8.62 8.32 16.90
N THR A 26 8.18 7.63 15.84
CA THR A 26 8.55 7.89 14.45
C THR A 26 7.36 8.28 13.56
N VAL A 27 6.14 8.22 14.08
CA VAL A 27 4.92 8.43 13.29
C VAL A 27 4.79 9.86 12.78
N GLU A 28 5.21 10.86 13.56
CA GLU A 28 5.15 12.27 13.17
C GLU A 28 6.04 12.54 11.95
N GLU A 29 7.26 11.98 11.95
CA GLU A 29 8.18 12.07 10.82
C GLU A 29 7.57 11.48 9.54
N PHE A 30 6.90 10.33 9.65
CA PHE A 30 6.20 9.72 8.51
C PHE A 30 5.04 10.56 7.99
N ILE A 31 4.23 11.15 8.89
CA ILE A 31 3.13 12.04 8.51
C ILE A 31 3.70 13.27 7.79
N ASP A 32 4.78 13.85 8.31
CA ASP A 32 5.46 14.99 7.70
C ASP A 32 5.93 14.68 6.28
N ASP A 33 6.57 13.52 6.07
CA ASP A 33 7.04 13.11 4.75
C ASP A 33 5.89 12.95 3.76
N THR A 34 4.85 12.21 4.16
CA THR A 34 3.69 11.92 3.29
C THR A 34 2.84 13.16 3.03
N SER A 35 2.84 14.13 3.95
CA SER A 35 2.19 15.44 3.78
C SER A 35 2.92 16.38 2.83
N LYS A 36 4.25 16.24 2.68
CA LYS A 36 5.07 17.06 1.77
C LYS A 36 5.12 16.44 0.37
N SER A 37 5.29 15.13 0.29
CA SER A 37 5.31 14.36 -0.95
C SER A 37 4.90 12.91 -0.64
N PRO A 38 3.68 12.48 -1.01
CA PRO A 38 2.89 12.96 -2.15
C PRO A 38 1.89 14.09 -1.85
N GLY A 39 1.81 14.58 -0.62
CA GLY A 39 0.77 15.57 -0.25
C GLY A 39 -0.57 14.93 0.11
N VAL A 40 -0.54 13.73 0.69
CA VAL A 40 -1.76 12.94 0.88
C VAL A 40 -2.51 13.37 2.13
N TRP A 41 -3.74 13.86 1.92
CA TRP A 41 -4.71 14.20 2.95
C TRP A 41 -6.13 13.95 2.44
N PRO A 42 -7.10 13.65 3.32
CA PRO A 42 -6.99 13.42 4.77
C PRO A 42 -6.36 12.06 5.13
N LEU A 43 -5.84 11.94 6.36
CA LEU A 43 -5.34 10.68 6.92
C LEU A 43 -6.35 10.04 7.88
N TRP A 44 -6.50 8.72 7.80
CA TRP A 44 -7.23 7.95 8.82
C TRP A 44 -6.27 7.53 9.93
N LEU A 45 -6.59 7.79 11.19
CA LEU A 45 -5.73 7.46 12.34
C LEU A 45 -6.45 6.49 13.28
N CYS A 46 -5.79 5.38 13.64
CA CYS A 46 -6.34 4.36 14.52
C CYS A 46 -5.27 3.82 15.49
N PRO A 47 -5.37 4.10 16.80
CA PRO A 47 -4.47 3.51 17.79
C PRO A 47 -4.57 1.98 17.81
N LEU A 48 -3.42 1.31 17.69
CA LEU A 48 -3.30 -0.14 17.83
C LEU A 48 -2.72 -0.50 19.18
N ARG A 49 -3.27 -1.56 19.79
CA ARG A 49 -2.72 -2.14 21.02
C ARG A 49 -1.38 -2.81 20.74
N ALA A 50 -0.51 -2.77 21.74
CA ALA A 50 0.74 -3.52 21.70
C ALA A 50 0.45 -5.02 21.51
N THR A 51 1.22 -5.66 20.63
CA THR A 51 1.06 -7.08 20.28
C THR A 51 2.42 -7.76 20.30
N ASP A 52 2.51 -8.90 20.98
CA ASP A 52 3.74 -9.70 21.04
C ASP A 52 4.08 -10.35 19.69
N PRO A 53 5.35 -10.28 19.23
CA PRO A 53 5.84 -11.13 18.13
C PRO A 53 6.07 -12.59 18.60
N PRO A 54 6.14 -13.57 17.67
CA PRO A 54 6.00 -13.42 16.21
C PRO A 54 4.53 -13.29 15.78
N THR A 55 4.26 -12.35 14.86
CA THR A 55 2.93 -12.10 14.30
C THR A 55 3.04 -11.36 12.96
N PHE A 56 2.02 -11.51 12.12
CA PHE A 56 1.83 -10.65 10.94
C PHE A 56 1.07 -9.36 11.25
N HIS A 57 0.40 -9.28 12.40
CA HIS A 57 -0.15 -8.02 12.86
C HIS A 57 1.00 -7.01 13.04
N PRO A 58 0.80 -5.72 12.73
CA PRO A 58 1.81 -4.72 13.06
C PRO A 58 2.22 -4.81 14.53
N SER A 59 3.52 -4.98 14.76
CA SER A 59 4.10 -5.04 16.09
C SER A 59 5.46 -4.37 16.10
N HIS A 60 5.75 -3.73 17.23
CA HIS A 60 7.00 -3.05 17.49
C HIS A 60 7.44 -3.38 18.92
N VAL A 61 8.73 -3.64 19.11
CA VAL A 61 9.32 -3.94 20.42
C VAL A 61 10.40 -2.91 20.71
N ALA A 62 10.25 -2.21 21.82
CA ALA A 62 11.26 -1.30 22.36
C ALA A 62 11.57 -1.73 23.81
N ASP A 63 12.85 -1.73 24.17
CA ASP A 63 13.33 -2.18 25.50
C ASP A 63 12.82 -3.57 25.92
N GLY A 64 12.70 -4.48 24.94
CA GLY A 64 12.22 -5.85 25.17
C GLY A 64 10.73 -5.96 25.48
N LYS A 65 9.94 -4.89 25.31
CA LYS A 65 8.50 -4.89 25.54
C LYS A 65 7.74 -4.50 24.26
N PRO A 66 6.61 -5.16 23.96
CA PRO A 66 5.71 -4.72 22.91
C PRO A 66 5.22 -3.30 23.18
N GLN A 67 5.26 -2.46 22.15
CA GLN A 67 4.78 -1.09 22.20
C GLN A 67 3.49 -0.94 21.37
N PRO A 68 2.57 -0.05 21.75
CA PRO A 68 1.46 0.32 20.90
C PRO A 68 1.96 1.02 19.63
N MET A 69 1.16 0.96 18.57
CA MET A 69 1.45 1.60 17.28
C MET A 69 0.28 2.49 16.87
N LEU A 70 0.50 3.43 15.96
CA LEU A 70 -0.56 4.17 15.31
C LEU A 70 -0.72 3.65 13.88
N ASN A 71 -1.93 3.21 13.55
CA ASN A 71 -2.29 2.88 12.19
C ASN A 71 -2.73 4.15 11.44
N ILE A 72 -2.23 4.30 10.22
CA ILE A 72 -2.44 5.38 9.29
C ILE A 72 -2.97 4.80 7.98
N GLY A 73 -4.23 5.10 7.68
CA GLY A 73 -4.80 4.90 6.36
C GLY A 73 -4.42 6.07 5.46
N LEU A 74 -3.56 5.80 4.48
CA LEU A 74 -3.13 6.75 3.47
C LEU A 74 -3.98 6.53 2.21
N TRP A 75 -4.75 7.55 1.85
CA TRP A 75 -5.63 7.51 0.70
C TRP A 75 -5.54 8.82 -0.11
N GLY A 76 -4.87 8.77 -1.26
CA GLY A 76 -4.64 9.95 -2.08
C GLY A 76 -4.29 9.65 -3.53
N PRO A 77 -4.18 10.68 -4.38
CA PRO A 77 -3.75 10.53 -5.77
C PRO A 77 -2.32 9.99 -5.85
N ALA A 78 -2.05 9.24 -6.92
CA ALA A 78 -0.72 8.70 -7.23
C ALA A 78 -0.41 8.88 -8.72
N SER A 79 0.80 8.51 -9.13
CA SER A 79 1.21 8.59 -10.53
C SER A 79 0.29 7.76 -11.43
N MET A 80 -0.14 8.33 -12.55
CA MET A 80 -0.86 7.61 -13.60
C MET A 80 0.08 6.78 -14.50
N ASP A 81 1.39 7.02 -14.46
CA ASP A 81 2.37 6.11 -15.07
C ASP A 81 2.67 4.95 -14.11
N ALA A 82 2.57 3.72 -14.60
CA ALA A 82 2.63 2.52 -13.76
C ALA A 82 4.00 2.30 -13.15
N GLU A 83 5.08 2.62 -13.89
CA GLU A 83 6.45 2.49 -13.38
C GLU A 83 6.65 3.48 -12.22
N ALA A 84 6.29 4.73 -12.43
CA ALA A 84 6.34 5.74 -11.37
C ALA A 84 5.41 5.39 -10.19
N PHE A 85 4.24 4.80 -10.43
CA PHE A 85 3.34 4.33 -9.37
C PHE A 85 3.97 3.23 -8.51
N VAL A 86 4.61 2.23 -9.14
CA VAL A 86 5.35 1.18 -8.43
C VAL A 86 6.48 1.80 -7.61
N GLN A 87 7.26 2.72 -8.19
CA GLN A 87 8.35 3.38 -7.48
C GLN A 87 7.88 4.21 -6.29
N GLN A 88 6.77 4.94 -6.43
CA GLN A 88 6.16 5.68 -5.33
C GLN A 88 5.78 4.77 -4.16
N ASN A 89 5.14 3.63 -4.44
CA ASN A 89 4.78 2.67 -3.41
C ASN A 89 6.02 2.03 -2.76
N ARG A 90 7.05 1.68 -3.55
CA ARG A 90 8.31 1.15 -3.01
C ARG A 90 9.04 2.15 -2.11
N GLN A 91 9.05 3.43 -2.49
CA GLN A 91 9.65 4.49 -1.67
C GLN A 91 8.90 4.65 -0.34
N LEU A 92 7.56 4.65 -0.38
CA LEU A 92 6.72 4.68 0.81
C LEU A 92 7.00 3.49 1.73
N GLU A 93 7.06 2.30 1.16
CA GLU A 93 7.30 1.04 1.88
C GLU A 93 8.69 0.97 2.50
N ARG A 94 9.71 1.46 1.78
CA ARG A 94 11.07 1.60 2.31
C ARG A 94 11.10 2.56 3.48
N ARG A 95 10.48 3.75 3.32
CA ARG A 95 10.44 4.76 4.37
C ARG A 95 9.69 4.26 5.61
N LEU A 96 8.60 3.54 5.42
CA LEU A 96 7.87 2.87 6.49
C LEU A 96 8.78 1.92 7.26
N THR A 97 9.52 1.05 6.55
CA THR A 97 10.45 0.10 7.17
C THR A 97 11.57 0.80 7.93
N GLU A 98 12.16 1.86 7.37
CA GLU A 98 13.21 2.66 8.01
C GLU A 98 12.75 3.26 9.35
N LEU A 99 11.47 3.63 9.44
CA LEU A 99 10.83 4.16 10.65
C LEU A 99 10.27 3.09 11.59
N GLY A 100 10.60 1.81 11.36
CA GLY A 100 10.15 0.69 12.18
C GLY A 100 8.66 0.35 12.04
N GLY A 101 8.03 0.83 10.97
CA GLY A 101 6.63 0.58 10.66
C GLY A 101 6.39 -0.76 9.97
N ARG A 102 5.11 -1.15 9.90
CA ARG A 102 4.64 -2.36 9.25
C ARG A 102 3.33 -2.12 8.51
N LYS A 103 3.13 -2.84 7.42
CA LYS A 103 1.87 -2.81 6.68
C LYS A 103 0.83 -3.72 7.33
N VAL A 104 -0.44 -3.33 7.18
CA VAL A 104 -1.55 -4.28 7.31
C VAL A 104 -1.70 -5.02 5.99
N LEU A 105 -1.54 -6.34 6.01
CA LEU A 105 -1.45 -7.20 4.83
C LEU A 105 -2.80 -7.45 4.11
N TYR A 106 -3.70 -6.47 4.14
CA TYR A 106 -4.87 -6.39 3.29
C TYR A 106 -4.55 -5.66 1.97
N SER A 107 -3.74 -4.59 2.04
CA SER A 107 -3.29 -3.83 0.88
C SER A 107 -2.18 -4.54 0.12
N HIS A 108 -2.07 -4.25 -1.17
CA HIS A 108 -0.95 -4.68 -2.01
C HIS A 108 0.40 -4.24 -1.44
N THR A 109 1.39 -5.10 -1.62
CA THR A 109 2.80 -4.84 -1.25
C THR A 109 3.70 -4.82 -2.48
N TYR A 110 4.71 -3.97 -2.43
CA TYR A 110 5.73 -3.81 -3.48
C TYR A 110 7.13 -4.19 -2.99
N TYR A 111 7.21 -4.76 -1.79
CA TYR A 111 8.42 -5.35 -1.21
C TYR A 111 8.92 -6.50 -2.09
N PRO A 112 10.23 -6.51 -2.43
CA PRO A 112 10.93 -7.74 -2.78
C PRO A 112 10.69 -8.83 -1.73
N GLU A 113 10.76 -10.10 -2.14
CA GLU A 113 10.47 -11.22 -1.23
C GLU A 113 11.41 -11.21 -0.03
N GLU A 114 12.69 -10.95 -0.25
CA GLU A 114 13.72 -10.86 0.77
C GLU A 114 13.44 -9.76 1.79
N ASP A 115 13.02 -8.58 1.35
CA ASP A 115 12.70 -7.44 2.21
C ASP A 115 11.44 -7.72 3.02
N PHE A 116 10.44 -8.37 2.41
CA PHE A 116 9.24 -8.79 3.11
C PHE A 116 9.57 -9.75 4.25
N TRP A 117 10.38 -10.79 3.99
CA TRP A 117 10.77 -11.75 5.03
C TRP A 117 11.82 -11.22 6.01
N ALA A 118 12.44 -10.08 5.75
CA ALA A 118 13.23 -9.37 6.76
C ALA A 118 12.34 -8.74 7.85
N LEU A 119 11.08 -8.41 7.53
CA LEU A 119 10.11 -7.83 8.47
C LEU A 119 9.40 -8.87 9.35
N TYR A 120 9.31 -10.11 8.89
CA TYR A 120 8.51 -11.17 9.52
C TYR A 120 9.33 -12.44 9.76
N ASP A 121 9.02 -13.17 10.84
CA ASP A 121 9.68 -14.45 11.10
C ASP A 121 9.21 -15.54 10.12
N ARG A 122 9.99 -15.74 9.06
CA ARG A 122 9.72 -16.76 8.03
C ARG A 122 9.74 -18.18 8.61
N LYS A 123 10.62 -18.46 9.58
CA LYS A 123 10.74 -19.82 10.16
C LYS A 123 9.48 -20.18 10.95
N TRP A 124 9.03 -19.28 11.81
CA TRP A 124 7.77 -19.41 12.54
C TRP A 124 6.59 -19.61 11.57
N TYR A 125 6.54 -18.83 10.49
CA TYR A 125 5.50 -18.96 9.47
C TYR A 125 5.53 -20.32 8.75
N ASP A 126 6.71 -20.76 8.32
CA ASP A 126 6.89 -22.05 7.63
C ASP A 126 6.58 -23.25 8.53
N GLU A 127 6.86 -23.15 9.83
CA GLU A 127 6.43 -24.11 10.84
C GLU A 127 4.91 -24.23 10.94
N LEU A 128 4.20 -23.09 10.98
CA LEU A 128 2.74 -23.07 10.99
C LEU A 128 2.18 -23.71 9.71
N ARG A 129 2.73 -23.39 8.54
CA ARG A 129 2.29 -23.99 7.27
C ARG A 129 2.44 -25.50 7.27
N ARG A 130 3.55 -26.03 7.78
CA ARG A 130 3.76 -27.49 7.90
C ARG A 130 2.79 -28.11 8.89
N LYS A 131 2.63 -27.51 10.07
CA LYS A 131 1.73 -27.99 11.13
C LYS A 131 0.28 -28.15 10.65
N TYR A 132 -0.18 -27.22 9.82
CA TYR A 132 -1.55 -27.20 9.32
C TYR A 132 -1.69 -27.70 7.87
N SER A 133 -0.66 -28.36 7.32
CA SER A 133 -0.67 -28.92 5.95
C SER A 133 -1.02 -27.92 4.84
N ALA A 134 -0.60 -26.65 5.00
CA ALA A 134 -0.88 -25.55 4.09
C ALA A 134 0.28 -25.26 3.12
N THR A 135 1.24 -26.18 2.97
CA THR A 135 2.45 -25.96 2.16
C THR A 135 2.17 -25.87 0.66
N ASN A 136 1.05 -26.42 0.19
CA ASN A 136 0.59 -26.37 -1.20
C ASN A 136 -0.17 -25.08 -1.57
N LEU A 137 -0.55 -24.26 -0.58
CA LEU A 137 -1.20 -22.97 -0.82
C LEU A 137 -0.15 -21.89 -1.12
N PRO A 138 -0.50 -20.78 -1.79
CA PRO A 138 0.41 -19.63 -1.87
C PRO A 138 0.86 -19.16 -0.49
N THR A 139 2.05 -18.60 -0.42
CA THR A 139 2.56 -17.91 0.76
C THR A 139 1.83 -16.58 0.96
N VAL A 140 1.95 -16.00 2.16
CA VAL A 140 1.39 -14.67 2.44
C VAL A 140 1.98 -13.64 1.49
N TRP A 141 3.31 -13.63 1.28
CA TRP A 141 3.95 -12.73 0.32
C TRP A 141 3.40 -12.91 -1.10
N GLU A 142 3.29 -14.15 -1.59
CA GLU A 142 2.72 -14.41 -2.92
C GLU A 142 1.26 -13.93 -3.06
N LYS A 143 0.51 -13.94 -1.96
CA LYS A 143 -0.87 -13.45 -1.92
C LYS A 143 -0.97 -11.93 -1.99
N VAL A 144 -0.04 -11.20 -1.36
CA VAL A 144 -0.14 -9.73 -1.22
C VAL A 144 0.76 -8.97 -2.18
N LYS A 145 1.72 -9.63 -2.84
CA LYS A 145 2.57 -8.98 -3.85
C LYS A 145 1.74 -8.55 -5.06
N VAL A 146 2.13 -7.43 -5.64
CA VAL A 146 1.60 -6.98 -6.92
C VAL A 146 2.23 -7.75 -8.08
N ASP A 147 1.40 -8.13 -9.06
CA ASP A 147 1.87 -8.56 -10.38
C ASP A 147 2.26 -7.33 -11.21
N GLU A 148 3.49 -6.85 -11.01
CA GLU A 148 4.02 -5.67 -11.71
C GLU A 148 4.00 -5.84 -13.25
N PRO A 149 4.42 -6.98 -13.84
CA PRO A 149 4.30 -7.20 -15.28
C PRO A 149 2.88 -7.03 -15.80
N HIS A 150 1.88 -7.54 -15.07
CA HIS A 150 0.48 -7.37 -15.42
C HIS A 150 0.06 -5.89 -15.37
N LEU A 151 0.48 -5.15 -14.34
CA LEU A 151 0.23 -3.71 -14.24
C LEU A 151 0.81 -2.94 -15.42
N MET A 152 2.06 -3.22 -15.79
CA MET A 152 2.73 -2.53 -16.91
C MET A 152 2.08 -2.86 -18.26
N ARG A 153 1.68 -4.12 -18.47
CA ARG A 153 1.08 -4.57 -19.73
C ARG A 153 -0.30 -3.97 -19.99
N ASN A 154 -1.07 -3.73 -18.93
CA ASN A 154 -2.40 -3.16 -19.05
C ASN A 154 -2.42 -1.64 -19.28
N GLN A 155 -1.28 -0.96 -19.30
CA GLN A 155 -1.21 0.42 -19.77
C GLN A 155 -1.22 0.46 -21.30
N SER A 156 -2.41 0.64 -21.88
CA SER A 156 -2.53 0.88 -23.31
C SER A 156 -1.76 2.15 -23.71
N TRP A 157 -1.08 2.15 -24.85
CA TRP A 157 -0.39 3.33 -25.38
C TRP A 157 -1.33 4.55 -25.50
N LEU A 158 -2.62 4.32 -25.76
CA LEU A 158 -3.66 5.36 -25.76
C LEU A 158 -3.88 5.95 -24.37
N GLN A 159 -3.82 5.15 -23.30
CA GLN A 159 -3.92 5.64 -21.93
C GLN A 159 -2.69 6.45 -21.54
N ARG A 160 -1.49 6.03 -21.98
CA ARG A 160 -0.25 6.80 -21.76
C ARG A 160 -0.31 8.17 -22.43
N LEU A 161 -0.83 8.25 -23.67
CA LEU A 161 -1.06 9.52 -24.37
C LEU A 161 -2.17 10.36 -23.74
N ALA A 162 -3.26 9.74 -23.26
CA ALA A 162 -4.34 10.44 -22.57
C ALA A 162 -3.87 11.06 -21.23
N CYS A 163 -2.85 10.49 -20.58
CA CYS A 163 -2.26 11.04 -19.36
C CYS A 163 -1.22 12.15 -19.63
N GLN A 164 -0.85 12.41 -20.89
CA GLN A 164 0.09 13.46 -21.26
C GLN A 164 -0.64 14.75 -21.68
N TRP A 165 -0.14 15.88 -21.22
CA TRP A 165 -0.60 17.20 -21.65
C TRP A 165 -0.50 17.35 -23.19
N PRO A 166 -1.53 17.84 -23.90
CA PRO A 166 -2.73 18.54 -23.42
C PRO A 166 -3.96 17.64 -23.21
N PHE A 167 -3.84 16.31 -23.37
CA PHE A 167 -4.99 15.40 -23.33
C PHE A 167 -5.44 15.02 -21.92
N ALA A 168 -4.59 15.22 -20.92
CA ALA A 168 -4.92 15.03 -19.51
C ALA A 168 -6.12 15.90 -19.07
N GLU A 169 -6.14 17.18 -19.45
CA GLU A 169 -7.24 18.12 -19.14
C GLU A 169 -8.55 17.82 -19.88
N LEU A 170 -8.46 17.31 -21.12
CA LEU A 170 -9.64 16.94 -21.91
C LEU A 170 -10.37 15.72 -21.33
N SER A 171 -9.66 14.86 -20.58
CA SER A 171 -10.24 13.70 -19.90
C SER A 171 -11.06 14.07 -18.66
N GLU A 172 -10.78 15.20 -18.01
CA GLU A 172 -11.59 15.75 -16.91
C GLU A 172 -12.92 16.35 -17.41
N PHE A 173 -12.95 16.84 -18.65
CA PHE A 173 -14.13 17.47 -19.26
C PHE A 173 -15.08 16.50 -20.01
N GLY A 174 -14.73 15.22 -20.12
CA GLY A 174 -15.39 14.27 -21.03
C GLY A 174 -16.36 13.25 -20.42
N MET A 175 -16.44 13.08 -19.09
CA MET A 175 -17.43 12.18 -18.50
C MET A 175 -18.73 12.93 -18.19
N PRO A 176 -19.87 12.59 -18.83
CA PRO A 176 -21.13 13.22 -18.48
C PRO A 176 -21.49 12.84 -17.06
N PHE A 177 -21.46 13.83 -16.17
CA PHE A 177 -22.12 13.82 -14.87
C PHE A 177 -23.63 13.62 -15.09
N ARG A 178 -24.06 12.36 -15.29
CA ARG A 178 -25.46 11.97 -15.12
C ARG A 178 -25.65 11.56 -13.67
N ALA A 179 -25.77 12.57 -12.82
CA ALA A 179 -26.49 12.43 -11.57
C ALA A 179 -27.94 12.00 -11.90
N LYS A 180 -28.28 10.75 -11.63
CA LYS A 180 -29.66 10.37 -11.32
C LYS A 180 -29.69 9.97 -9.86
N ILE A 181 -30.11 10.93 -9.05
CA ILE A 181 -30.70 10.70 -7.73
C ILE A 181 -31.98 9.90 -7.98
N ILE A 182 -31.99 8.61 -7.65
CA ILE A 182 -33.01 7.89 -6.84
C ILE A 182 -32.30 6.68 -6.23
#